data_AF-A0A401YXA4-F1
#
_entry.id   AF-A0A401YXA4-F1
#
_cell.length_a   1.000
_cell.length_b   1.000
_cell.length_c   1.000
_cell.angle_alpha   90.00
_cell.angle_beta   90.00
_cell.angle_gamma   90.00
#
_symmetry.space_group_name_H-M   'P 1'
#
loop_
_entity.id
_entity.type
_entity.pdbx_description
1 polymer ?
#
loop_
_entity_poly.entity_id
_entity_poly.type
_entity_poly.pdbx_seq_one_letter_code
_entity_poly.pdbx_strand_id
1 'polypeptide(L)'
;MTGTNEGQTKPLEEMSEREYFACVGHRPGMFMGKTSFHTITAFLNGYDQSAARHGGQGLAGWSEWLIARRGRDCNHAWPGQVLHIALPHGWDTYWDLPPDDDKHAIEVLYELLDEFAAEREAADDGCKADETTGAGITADTLRRTSEGTA
;
A
#
# COMPACT_ATOMS: atom_id res chain seq x y z
N MET A 1 -32.72 25.31 -3.80
CA MET A 1 -32.63 24.06 -3.00
C MET A 1 -31.34 23.37 -3.43
N THR A 2 -30.25 23.64 -2.71
CA THR A 2 -28.96 22.98 -2.90
C THR A 2 -29.08 21.57 -2.34
N GLY A 3 -29.31 20.60 -3.23
CA GLY A 3 -29.22 19.19 -2.88
C GLY A 3 -27.75 18.87 -2.63
N THR A 4 -27.44 18.53 -1.39
CA THR A 4 -26.15 18.01 -0.94
C THR A 4 -25.84 16.74 -1.74
N ASN A 5 -24.75 16.73 -2.51
CA ASN A 5 -24.24 15.53 -3.17
C ASN A 5 -23.63 14.60 -2.09
N GLU A 6 -24.48 13.82 -1.43
CA GLU A 6 -24.05 12.65 -0.70
C GLU A 6 -23.76 11.53 -1.72
N GLY A 7 -22.49 11.19 -1.94
CA GLY A 7 -22.11 9.93 -2.60
C GLY A 7 -21.34 10.02 -3.92
N GLN A 8 -20.69 11.13 -4.28
CA GLN A 8 -19.71 11.09 -5.37
C GLN A 8 -18.39 10.49 -4.87
N THR A 9 -18.22 9.18 -5.06
CA THR A 9 -16.90 8.55 -5.01
C THR A 9 -16.04 9.21 -6.09
N LYS A 10 -14.81 9.62 -5.73
CA LYS A 10 -13.85 10.20 -6.68
C LYS A 10 -13.71 9.30 -7.92
N PRO A 11 -13.43 9.85 -9.12
CA PRO A 11 -13.01 9.04 -10.26
C PRO A 11 -11.81 8.14 -9.88
N LEU A 12 -11.71 6.95 -10.48
CA LEU A 12 -10.67 5.96 -10.11
C LEU A 12 -9.26 6.53 -10.29
N GLU A 13 -9.08 7.37 -11.31
CA GLU A 13 -7.84 8.08 -11.64
C GLU A 13 -7.45 9.16 -10.63
N GLU A 14 -8.37 9.60 -9.76
CA GLU A 14 -8.14 10.61 -8.72
C GLU A 14 -8.02 10.01 -7.31
N MET A 15 -8.30 8.70 -7.15
CA MET A 15 -8.20 8.03 -5.85
C MET A 15 -6.73 7.77 -5.48
N SER A 16 -6.38 7.94 -4.20
CA SER A 16 -5.15 7.33 -3.68
C SER A 16 -5.27 5.80 -3.70
N GLU A 17 -4.14 5.09 -3.64
CA GLU A 17 -4.16 3.62 -3.57
C GLU A 17 -4.93 3.13 -2.34
N ARG A 18 -4.80 3.84 -1.22
CA ARG A 18 -5.56 3.56 0.00
C ARG A 18 -7.06 3.71 -0.21
N GLU A 19 -7.50 4.79 -0.86
CA GLU A 19 -8.91 5.02 -1.20
C GLU A 19 -9.45 3.94 -2.15
N TYR A 20 -8.63 3.54 -3.13
CA TYR A 20 -8.98 2.49 -4.08
C TYR A 20 -9.16 1.13 -3.39
N PHE A 21 -8.23 0.70 -2.54
CA PHE A 21 -8.34 -0.57 -1.83
C PHE A 21 -9.52 -0.59 -0.84
N ALA A 22 -9.79 0.53 -0.16
CA ALA A 22 -10.98 0.67 0.68
C ALA A 22 -12.28 0.52 -0.14
N CYS A 23 -12.33 1.09 -1.35
CA CYS A 23 -13.46 0.95 -2.27
C CYS A 23 -13.67 -0.51 -2.71
N VAL A 24 -12.58 -1.20 -3.10
CA VAL A 24 -12.63 -2.62 -3.50
C VAL A 24 -13.09 -3.50 -2.33
N GLY A 25 -12.56 -3.25 -1.12
CA GLY A 25 -12.93 -4.00 0.09
C GLY A 25 -14.36 -3.76 0.56
N HIS A 26 -14.94 -2.59 0.27
CA HIS A 26 -16.34 -2.32 0.61
C HIS A 26 -17.34 -3.10 -0.26
N ARG A 27 -17.01 -3.37 -1.52
CA ARG A 27 -17.91 -4.07 -2.47
C ARG A 27 -17.18 -5.10 -3.34
N PRO A 28 -16.51 -6.11 -2.77
CA PRO A 28 -15.66 -7.03 -3.52
C PRO A 28 -16.44 -7.83 -4.57
N GLY A 29 -17.72 -8.13 -4.32
CA GLY A 29 -18.60 -8.82 -5.27
C GLY A 29 -18.82 -8.06 -6.59
N MET A 30 -18.69 -6.72 -6.60
CA MET A 30 -18.77 -5.92 -7.83
C MET A 30 -17.60 -6.17 -8.78
N PHE A 31 -16.45 -6.59 -8.23
CA PHE A 31 -15.22 -6.80 -8.99
C PHE A 31 -15.02 -8.29 -9.37
N MET A 32 -15.45 -9.22 -8.52
CA MET A 32 -15.02 -10.62 -8.60
C MET A 32 -16.15 -11.66 -8.69
N GLY A 33 -17.42 -11.25 -8.58
CA GLY A 33 -18.59 -12.15 -8.70
C GLY A 33 -18.76 -13.10 -7.49
N LYS A 34 -17.74 -13.93 -7.19
CA LYS A 34 -17.61 -14.67 -5.93
C LYS A 34 -16.50 -14.03 -5.11
N THR A 35 -16.78 -13.75 -3.85
CA THR A 35 -15.78 -13.21 -2.91
C THR A 35 -15.20 -14.37 -2.10
N SER A 36 -13.93 -14.69 -2.37
CA SER A 36 -13.07 -15.50 -1.51
C SER A 36 -11.67 -14.93 -1.45
N PHE A 37 -10.89 -15.33 -0.44
CA PHE A 37 -9.50 -14.90 -0.28
C PHE A 37 -8.72 -15.15 -1.58
N HIS A 38 -8.84 -16.36 -2.13
CA HIS A 38 -8.21 -16.75 -3.39
C HIS A 38 -8.57 -15.81 -4.57
N THR A 39 -9.85 -15.46 -4.73
CA THR A 39 -10.27 -14.57 -5.82
C THR A 39 -9.75 -13.14 -5.65
N ILE A 40 -9.72 -12.63 -4.42
CA ILE A 40 -9.22 -11.28 -4.11
C ILE A 40 -7.73 -11.19 -4.36
N THR A 41 -6.96 -12.17 -3.91
CA THR A 41 -5.51 -12.17 -4.15
C THR A 41 -5.17 -12.37 -5.62
N ALA A 42 -5.96 -13.15 -6.38
CA ALA A 42 -5.81 -13.25 -7.83
C ALA A 42 -6.09 -11.91 -8.54
N PHE A 43 -7.13 -11.19 -8.12
CA PHE A 43 -7.43 -9.85 -8.62
C PHE A 43 -6.28 -8.87 -8.34
N LEU A 44 -5.78 -8.81 -7.09
CA LEU A 44 -4.67 -7.94 -6.69
C LEU A 44 -3.37 -8.28 -7.43
N ASN A 45 -3.12 -9.56 -7.67
CA ASN A 45 -1.99 -9.99 -8.49
C ASN A 45 -2.13 -9.53 -9.95
N GLY A 46 -3.35 -9.49 -10.49
CA GLY A 46 -3.62 -8.92 -11.82
C GLY A 46 -3.43 -7.40 -11.85
N TYR A 47 -3.88 -6.71 -10.81
CA TYR A 47 -3.68 -5.27 -10.61
C TYR A 47 -2.18 -4.91 -10.60
N ASP A 48 -1.38 -5.62 -9.81
CA ASP A 48 0.06 -5.39 -9.70
C ASP A 48 0.80 -5.65 -11.02
N GLN A 49 0.47 -6.76 -11.70
CA GLN A 49 1.03 -7.05 -13.03
C GLN A 49 0.69 -5.99 -14.08
N SER A 50 -0.54 -5.43 -14.03
CA SER A 50 -0.95 -4.34 -14.92
C SER A 50 -0.15 -3.06 -14.63
N ALA A 51 0.00 -2.70 -13.35
CA ALA A 51 0.81 -1.57 -12.94
C ALA A 51 2.26 -1.70 -13.42
N ALA A 52 2.89 -2.85 -13.21
CA ALA A 52 4.25 -3.13 -13.67
C ALA A 52 4.40 -3.00 -15.20
N ARG A 53 3.39 -3.42 -15.97
CA ARG A 53 3.42 -3.33 -17.44
C ARG A 53 3.25 -1.90 -17.97
N HIS A 54 2.55 -1.06 -17.21
CA HIS A 54 2.13 0.27 -17.67
C HIS A 54 2.80 1.43 -16.90
N GLY A 55 3.81 1.13 -16.07
CA GLY A 55 4.60 2.13 -15.33
C GLY A 55 3.93 2.67 -14.06
N GLY A 56 2.91 1.98 -13.55
CA GLY A 56 2.32 2.26 -12.25
C GLY A 56 3.11 1.62 -11.10
N GLN A 57 2.95 2.13 -9.89
CA GLN A 57 3.65 1.63 -8.71
C GLN A 57 3.05 0.32 -8.18
N GLY A 58 1.74 0.14 -8.27
CA GLY A 58 1.07 -1.10 -7.90
C GLY A 58 1.36 -1.49 -6.45
N LEU A 59 1.71 -2.76 -6.24
CA LEU A 59 2.08 -3.31 -4.93
C LEU A 59 3.60 -3.38 -4.76
N ALA A 60 4.37 -2.49 -5.37
CA ALA A 60 5.83 -2.45 -5.22
C ALA A 60 6.23 -2.39 -3.73
N GLY A 61 7.04 -3.36 -3.29
CA GLY A 61 7.50 -3.50 -1.91
C GLY A 61 6.55 -4.24 -0.96
N TRP A 62 5.36 -4.64 -1.42
CA TRP A 62 4.36 -5.34 -0.60
C TRP A 62 4.85 -6.67 -0.04
N SER A 63 5.52 -7.47 -0.87
CA SER A 63 6.02 -8.80 -0.46
C SER A 63 7.09 -8.68 0.62
N GLU A 64 8.03 -7.75 0.44
CA GLU A 64 9.10 -7.45 1.38
C GLU A 64 8.54 -6.89 2.70
N TRP A 65 7.55 -6.00 2.61
CA TRP A 65 6.85 -5.43 3.77
C TRP A 65 6.16 -6.53 4.59
N LEU A 66 5.46 -7.47 3.96
CA LEU A 66 4.84 -8.61 4.64
C LEU A 66 5.87 -9.52 5.32
N ILE A 67 7.01 -9.77 4.68
CA ILE A 67 8.10 -10.58 5.26
C ILE A 67 8.67 -9.89 6.50
N ALA A 68 8.95 -8.59 6.42
CA ALA A 68 9.45 -7.79 7.54
C ALA A 68 8.46 -7.81 8.71
N ARG A 69 7.17 -7.61 8.42
CA ARG A 69 6.09 -7.62 9.42
C ARG A 69 5.90 -8.97 10.11
N ARG A 70 5.98 -10.07 9.35
CA ARG A 70 5.91 -11.43 9.90
C ARG A 70 7.17 -11.80 10.72
N GLY A 71 8.31 -11.17 10.43
CA GLY A 71 9.60 -11.44 11.07
C GLY A 71 10.21 -12.80 10.70
N ARG A 72 9.63 -13.51 9.72
CA ARG A 72 10.09 -14.81 9.23
C ARG A 72 9.78 -14.92 7.74
N ASP A 73 10.75 -15.38 6.97
CA ASP A 73 10.53 -15.77 5.58
C ASP A 73 9.76 -17.11 5.51
N CYS A 74 9.19 -17.37 4.34
CA CYS A 74 8.79 -18.72 3.94
C CYS A 74 8.70 -18.81 2.42
N ASN A 75 8.69 -20.02 1.86
CA ASN A 75 8.63 -20.25 0.41
C ASN A 75 7.28 -19.89 -0.23
N HIS A 76 6.30 -19.45 0.54
CA HIS A 76 5.03 -19.01 -0.03
C HIS A 76 5.15 -17.60 -0.60
N ALA A 77 4.54 -17.40 -1.77
CA ALA A 77 4.29 -16.07 -2.31
C ALA A 77 3.48 -15.23 -1.32
N TRP A 78 3.38 -13.92 -1.57
CA TRP A 78 2.73 -12.96 -0.66
C TRP A 78 1.32 -13.39 -0.16
N PRO A 79 0.44 -14.09 -0.91
CA PRO A 79 -0.84 -14.53 -0.36
C PRO A 79 -0.68 -15.50 0.80
N GLY A 80 0.32 -16.39 0.74
CA GLY A 80 0.62 -17.29 1.85
C GLY A 80 1.21 -16.56 3.06
N GLN A 81 1.96 -15.47 2.86
CA GLN A 81 2.44 -14.64 3.97
C GLN A 81 1.26 -14.02 4.74
N VAL A 82 0.24 -13.52 4.02
CA VAL A 82 -1.00 -13.02 4.62
C VAL A 82 -1.71 -14.13 5.40
N LEU A 83 -1.81 -15.34 4.86
CA LEU A 83 -2.43 -16.46 5.58
C LEU A 83 -1.66 -16.88 6.83
N HIS A 84 -0.31 -16.81 6.82
CA HIS A 84 0.46 -17.07 8.04
C HIS A 84 0.24 -16.01 9.12
N ILE A 85 -0.13 -14.78 8.73
CA ILE A 85 -0.47 -13.70 9.66
C ILE A 85 -1.90 -13.90 10.18
N ALA A 86 -2.87 -14.16 9.29
CA ALA A 86 -4.28 -14.30 9.65
C ALA A 86 -4.59 -15.61 10.39
N LEU A 87 -3.97 -16.73 9.99
CA LEU A 87 -4.26 -18.08 10.46
C LEU A 87 -3.00 -18.71 11.07
N PRO A 88 -2.57 -18.26 12.27
CA PRO A 88 -1.31 -18.70 12.89
C PRO A 88 -1.32 -20.18 13.28
N HIS A 89 -2.50 -20.80 13.36
CA HIS A 89 -2.66 -22.23 13.63
C HIS A 89 -2.54 -23.11 12.37
N GLY A 90 -2.35 -22.49 11.20
CA GLY A 90 -2.21 -23.18 9.92
C GLY A 90 -3.50 -23.22 9.12
N TRP A 91 -3.36 -23.67 7.88
CA TRP A 91 -4.42 -23.83 6.89
C TRP A 91 -4.05 -24.99 5.98
N ASP A 92 -5.05 -25.70 5.45
CA ASP A 92 -4.80 -26.89 4.62
C ASP A 92 -4.66 -26.55 3.13
N THR A 93 -5.52 -25.67 2.62
CA THR A 93 -5.52 -25.27 1.22
C THR A 93 -5.81 -23.79 1.05
N TYR A 94 -5.02 -23.14 0.20
CA TYR A 94 -5.20 -21.74 -0.18
C TYR A 94 -6.41 -21.53 -1.12
N TRP A 95 -6.82 -22.56 -1.86
CA TRP A 95 -7.85 -22.44 -2.91
C TRP A 95 -9.28 -22.50 -2.38
N ASP A 96 -9.47 -23.13 -1.22
CA ASP A 96 -10.79 -23.44 -0.65
C ASP A 96 -10.71 -23.45 0.87
N LEU A 97 -10.51 -22.27 1.44
CA LEU A 97 -10.49 -22.08 2.89
C LEU A 97 -11.88 -22.33 3.48
N PRO A 98 -11.97 -22.83 4.73
CA PRO A 98 -13.22 -22.83 5.49
C PRO A 98 -13.85 -21.42 5.50
N PRO A 99 -15.19 -21.27 5.44
CA PRO A 99 -15.82 -19.95 5.28
C PRO A 99 -15.41 -18.90 6.33
N ASP A 100 -15.23 -19.31 7.59
CA ASP A 100 -14.83 -18.42 8.67
C ASP A 100 -13.36 -17.99 8.52
N ASP A 101 -12.48 -18.92 8.15
CA ASP A 101 -11.06 -18.65 7.88
C ASP A 101 -10.89 -17.77 6.64
N ASP A 102 -11.66 -18.03 5.58
CA ASP A 102 -11.66 -17.26 4.34
C ASP A 102 -12.08 -15.81 4.62
N LYS A 103 -13.17 -15.62 5.35
CA LYS A 103 -13.64 -14.30 5.78
C LYS A 103 -12.59 -13.59 6.63
N HIS A 104 -12.02 -14.27 7.62
CA HIS A 104 -11.01 -13.67 8.50
C HIS A 104 -9.74 -13.28 7.72
N ALA A 105 -9.29 -14.14 6.81
CA ALA A 105 -8.13 -13.85 5.96
C ALA A 105 -8.37 -12.64 5.03
N ILE A 106 -9.60 -12.45 4.55
CA ILE A 106 -9.99 -11.26 3.77
C ILE A 106 -9.95 -9.99 4.63
N GLU A 107 -10.48 -10.05 5.85
CA GLU A 107 -10.45 -8.90 6.78
C GLU A 107 -9.00 -8.48 7.06
N VAL A 108 -8.15 -9.44 7.44
CA VAL A 108 -6.72 -9.20 7.68
C VAL A 108 -5.99 -8.69 6.44
N LEU A 109 -6.32 -9.19 5.24
CA LEU A 109 -5.74 -8.69 3.99
C LEU A 109 -6.00 -7.20 3.79
N TYR A 110 -7.23 -6.73 4.00
CA TYR A 110 -7.56 -5.32 3.83
C TYR A 110 -6.96 -4.43 4.93
N GLU A 111 -6.87 -4.92 6.17
CA GLU A 111 -6.14 -4.22 7.23
C GLU A 111 -4.67 -4.04 6.86
N LEU A 112 -4.01 -5.10 6.40
CA LEU A 112 -2.61 -5.05 5.98
C LEU A 112 -2.39 -4.11 4.78
N LEU A 113 -3.32 -4.08 3.81
CA LEU A 113 -3.26 -3.15 2.68
C LEU A 113 -3.43 -1.70 3.11
N ASP A 114 -4.34 -1.42 4.06
CA ASP A 114 -4.53 -0.07 4.61
C ASP A 114 -3.27 0.42 5.31
N GLU A 115 -2.67 -0.43 6.14
CA GLU A 115 -1.44 -0.09 6.87
C GLU A 115 -0.25 0.11 5.93
N PHE A 116 -0.06 -0.78 4.96
CA PHE A 116 0.99 -0.64 3.95
C PHE A 116 0.84 0.66 3.13
N ALA A 117 -0.39 0.99 2.71
CA ALA A 117 -0.65 2.22 1.97
C ALA A 117 -0.40 3.46 2.84
N ALA A 118 -0.82 3.44 4.11
CA ALA A 118 -0.60 4.53 5.04
C ALA A 118 0.89 4.79 5.32
N GLU A 119 1.70 3.74 5.49
CA GLU A 119 3.15 3.88 5.66
C GLU A 119 3.83 4.47 4.42
N ARG A 120 3.38 4.09 3.22
CA ARG A 120 3.88 4.66 1.95
C ARG A 120 3.53 6.13 1.79
N GLU A 121 2.26 6.49 2.02
CA GLU A 121 1.81 7.89 1.99
C GLU A 121 2.63 8.76 2.96
N ALA A 122 2.90 8.27 4.18
CA ALA A 122 3.71 8.97 5.16
C ALA A 122 5.19 9.14 4.73
N ALA A 123 5.78 8.15 4.06
CA ALA A 123 7.14 8.22 3.54
C ALA A 123 7.27 9.24 2.39
N ASP A 124 6.28 9.29 1.50
CA ASP A 124 6.22 10.24 0.39
C ASP A 124 6.06 11.69 0.89
N ASP A 125 5.21 11.91 1.90
CA ASP A 125 5.03 13.21 2.53
C ASP A 125 6.29 13.67 3.29
N GLY A 126 6.96 12.75 3.99
CA GLY A 126 8.22 13.01 4.69
C GLY A 126 9.38 13.39 3.76
N CYS A 127 9.45 12.75 2.58
CA CYS A 127 10.44 13.09 1.55
C CYS A 127 10.21 14.50 0.98
N LYS A 128 8.95 14.91 0.79
CA LYS A 128 8.62 16.27 0.31
C LYS A 128 8.85 17.37 1.35
N ALA A 129 8.81 17.05 2.64
CA ALA A 129 9.08 18.01 3.70
C ALA A 129 10.58 18.38 3.81
N ASP A 130 11.49 17.46 3.49
CA ASP A 130 12.95 17.69 3.54
C ASP A 130 13.45 18.54 2.36
N GLU A 131 12.86 18.39 1.17
CA GLU A 131 13.25 19.14 -0.03
C GLU A 131 12.93 20.65 0.06
N THR A 132 12.00 21.05 0.93
CA THR A 132 11.61 22.47 1.11
C THR A 132 12.55 23.25 2.05
N THR A 133 13.41 22.58 2.83
CA THR A 133 14.30 23.26 3.81
C THR A 133 15.69 23.61 3.23
N GLY A 134 16.02 23.15 2.01
CA GLY A 134 17.34 23.36 1.39
C GLY A 134 17.57 24.67 0.63
N ALA A 135 16.55 25.50 0.42
CA ALA A 135 16.66 26.73 -0.38
C ALA A 135 16.81 27.99 0.50
N GLY A 136 17.88 28.08 1.28
CA GLY A 136 18.01 29.21 2.21
C GLY A 136 19.33 29.37 2.96
N ILE A 137 20.49 29.13 2.34
CA ILE A 137 21.74 29.73 2.85
C ILE A 137 22.36 30.56 1.73
N THR A 138 22.11 31.87 1.86
CA THR A 138 22.60 32.95 1.01
C THR A 138 24.12 32.99 0.97
N ALA A 139 24.65 33.18 -0.23
CA ALA A 139 26.03 33.54 -0.49
C ALA A 139 26.37 34.90 0.13
N ASP A 140 26.93 34.92 1.34
CA ASP A 140 27.70 36.06 1.87
C ASP A 140 28.60 35.61 3.02
N THR A 141 29.68 34.88 2.72
CA THR A 141 30.84 34.78 3.63
C THR A 141 32.09 34.48 2.79
N LEU A 142 32.45 35.41 1.92
CA LEU A 142 33.77 35.42 1.29
C LEU A 142 34.33 36.85 1.28
N ARG A 143 34.55 37.45 2.47
CA ARG A 143 35.35 38.67 2.57
C ARG A 143 35.90 38.95 3.98
N ARG A 144 36.96 38.24 4.33
CA ARG A 144 38.04 38.57 5.31
C ARG A 144 38.75 37.24 5.54
N THR A 145 39.86 36.95 4.87
CA THR A 145 41.17 37.45 5.28
C THR A 145 42.13 37.46 4.09
N SER A 146 42.42 38.65 3.57
CA SER A 146 43.68 38.92 2.88
C SER A 146 44.19 40.26 3.39
N GLU A 147 45.49 40.30 3.64
CA GLU A 147 46.37 41.45 3.87
C GLU A 147 46.59 41.91 5.31
N GLY A 148 47.86 41.78 5.73
CA GLY A 148 48.40 42.24 7.01
C GLY A 148 49.84 41.79 7.22
N THR A 149 50.74 42.16 6.31
CA THR A 149 52.20 42.02 6.43
C THR A 149 52.76 43.02 7.44
N ALA A 150 53.56 42.54 8.39
CA ALA A 150 54.81 43.18 8.89
C ALA A 150 55.59 42.17 9.74
#